data_AF-B1WZI1-F1
#
_entry.id   AF-B1WZI1-F1
#
_cell.length_a   1.000
_cell.length_b   1.000
_cell.length_c   1.000
_cell.angle_alpha   90.00
_cell.angle_beta   90.00
_cell.angle_gamma   90.00
#
_symmetry.space_group_name_H-M   'P 1'
#
loop_
_entity.id
_entity.type
_entity.pdbx_description
1 polymer ?
#
loop_
_entity_poly.entity_id
_entity_poly.type
_entity_poly.pdbx_seq_one_letter_code
_entity_poly.pdbx_strand_id
1 'polypeptide(L)' 'MQTVNRRYTFRLYPNKAQTSKLFEARRLHCYLYNAAISHRKTEYQYFSNSVSYFQQQNALPAFKEC' A
#
# COMPACT_ATOMS: atom_id res chain seq x y z
N MET A 1 -30.60 10.92 19.64
CA MET A 1 -30.38 9.51 19.27
C MET A 1 -28.91 9.18 19.54
N GLN A 2 -28.62 8.25 20.46
CA GLN A 2 -27.23 7.84 20.73
C GLN A 2 -26.76 6.87 19.65
N THR A 3 -25.64 7.19 19.00
CA THR A 3 -24.98 6.33 18.01
C THR A 3 -24.18 5.25 18.73
N VAL A 4 -24.60 4.00 18.60
CA VAL A 4 -23.88 2.85 19.17
C VAL A 4 -22.88 2.32 18.15
N ASN A 5 -21.58 2.45 18.44
CA ASN A 5 -20.53 1.81 17.64
C ASN A 5 -20.43 0.32 17.98
N ARG A 6 -20.81 -0.54 17.03
CA ARG A 6 -20.73 -1.99 17.16
C ARG A 6 -19.50 -2.53 16.44
N ARG A 7 -18.65 -3.28 17.15
CA ARG A 7 -17.49 -3.96 16.55
C ARG A 7 -17.92 -5.29 15.94
N TYR A 8 -17.84 -5.41 14.62
CA TYR A 8 -18.05 -6.66 13.89
C TYR A 8 -16.71 -7.25 13.46
N THR A 9 -16.48 -8.53 13.75
CA THR A 9 -15.30 -9.26 13.27
C THR A 9 -15.74 -10.22 12.17
N PHE A 10 -15.42 -9.91 10.91
CA PHE A 10 -15.73 -10.79 9.78
C PHE A 10 -14.63 -11.84 9.65
N ARG A 11 -15.00 -13.12 9.65
CA ARG A 11 -14.08 -14.20 9.29
C ARG A 11 -14.20 -14.45 7.79
N LEU A 12 -13.06 -14.45 7.10
CA LEU A 12 -13.00 -14.74 5.67
C LEU A 12 -12.89 -16.26 5.47
N TYR A 13 -13.71 -16.80 4.56
CA TYR A 13 -13.62 -18.19 4.10
C TYR A 13 -13.42 -18.20 2.58
N PRO A 14 -12.23 -17.79 2.09
CA PRO A 14 -11.99 -17.66 0.67
C PRO A 14 -11.88 -19.02 -0.03
N ASN A 15 -12.41 -19.11 -1.24
CA ASN A 15 -12.13 -20.22 -2.15
C ASN A 15 -10.69 -20.11 -2.72
N LYS A 16 -10.24 -21.13 -3.47
CA LYS A 16 -8.87 -21.18 -4.00
C LYS A 16 -8.48 -19.95 -4.83
N ALA A 17 -9.37 -19.47 -5.69
CA ALA A 17 -9.13 -18.29 -6.53
C ALA A 17 -9.03 -17.01 -5.69
N GLN A 18 -9.92 -16.84 -4.71
CA GLN A 18 -9.88 -15.71 -3.78
C GLN A 18 -8.60 -15.71 -2.94
N THR A 19 -8.20 -16.86 -2.42
CA THR A 19 -6.96 -17.03 -1.64
C THR A 19 -5.74 -16.61 -2.45
N SER A 20 -5.64 -17.05 -3.71
CA SER A 20 -4.55 -16.63 -4.61
C SER A 20 -4.54 -15.11 -4.78
N LYS A 21 -5.68 -14.48 -5.07
CA LYS A 21 -5.77 -13.01 -5.21
C LYS A 21 -5.38 -12.26 -3.93
N LEU A 22 -5.77 -12.76 -2.75
CA LEU A 22 -5.39 -12.16 -1.48
C LEU A 22 -3.88 -12.23 -1.23
N PHE A 23 -3.24 -13.36 -1.54
CA PHE A 23 -1.80 -13.50 -1.42
C PHE A 23 -1.04 -12.63 -2.43
N GLU A 24 -1.53 -12.55 -3.68
CA GLU A 24 -0.99 -11.64 -4.69
C GLU A 24 -1.07 -10.18 -4.22
N ALA A 25 -2.22 -9.74 -3.73
CA ALA A 25 -2.39 -8.37 -3.20
C ALA A 25 -1.45 -8.09 -2.03
N ARG A 26 -1.33 -9.04 -1.08
CA ARG A 26 -0.39 -8.93 0.04
C ARG A 26 1.06 -8.79 -0.45
N ARG A 27 1.46 -9.58 -1.44
CA ARG A 27 2.80 -9.54 -2.02
C ARG A 27 3.05 -8.20 -2.72
N LEU A 28 2.10 -7.73 -3.52
CA LEU A 28 2.19 -6.44 -4.20
C LEU A 28 2.31 -5.28 -3.20
N HIS A 29 1.54 -5.29 -2.11
CA HIS A 29 1.65 -4.27 -1.06
C HIS A 29 3.03 -4.28 -0.40
N CYS A 30 3.61 -5.45 -0.14
CA CYS A 30 4.97 -5.56 0.38
C CYS A 30 5.99 -4.93 -0.57
N TYR A 31 5.90 -5.23 -1.86
CA TYR A 31 6.78 -4.64 -2.87
C TYR A 31 6.63 -3.13 -2.97
N LEU A 32 5.39 -2.63 -3.03
CA LEU A 32 5.12 -1.20 -3.10
C LEU A 32 5.66 -0.47 -1.86
N TYR A 33 5.46 -1.03 -0.66
CA TYR A 33 5.99 -0.47 0.57
C TYR A 33 7.52 -0.39 0.55
N ASN A 34 8.19 -1.50 0.21
CA ASN A 34 9.65 -1.54 0.17
C ASN A 34 10.23 -0.57 -0.88
N ALA A 35 9.61 -0.50 -2.06
CA ALA A 35 9.98 0.47 -3.10
C ALA A 35 9.81 1.92 -2.61
N ALA A 36 8.69 2.22 -1.93
CA ALA A 36 8.44 3.54 -1.37
C ALA A 36 9.46 3.94 -0.30
N ILE A 37 9.84 3.02 0.59
CA ILE A 37 10.89 3.27 1.60
C ILE A 37 12.24 3.48 0.93
N SER A 38 12.60 2.64 -0.04
CA SER A 38 13.85 2.79 -0.78
C SER A 38 13.92 4.14 -1.49
N HIS A 39 12.83 4.56 -2.14
CA HIS A 39 12.75 5.86 -2.82
C HIS A 39 13.04 7.00 -1.85
N ARG A 40 12.38 7.05 -0.69
CA ARG A 40 12.62 8.10 0.32
C ARG A 40 14.05 8.09 0.84
N LYS A 41 14.61 6.90 1.07
CA LYS A 41 16.00 6.75 1.53
C LYS A 41 16.97 7.32 0.49
N THR A 42 16.80 6.96 -0.78
CA THR A 42 17.65 7.42 -1.88
C THR A 42 17.54 8.94 -2.05
N GLU A 43 16.33 9.49 -2.07
CA GLU A 43 16.08 10.92 -2.18
C GLU A 43 16.78 11.74 -1.09
N TYR A 44 16.69 11.25 0.15
CA TYR A 44 17.36 11.91 1.26
C TYR A 44 18.89 11.81 1.17
N GLN A 45 19.42 10.61 0.90
CA GLN A 45 20.86 10.34 0.95
C GLN A 45 21.64 10.97 -0.21
N TYR A 46 21.06 10.99 -1.41
CA TYR A 46 21.78 11.41 -2.62
C TYR A 46 21.35 12.78 -3.13
N PHE A 47 20.12 13.20 -2.84
CA PHE A 47 19.55 14.44 -3.37
C PHE A 47 19.19 15.45 -2.28
N SER A 48 19.44 15.13 -1.00
CA SER A 48 19.08 15.95 0.16
C SER A 48 17.60 16.37 0.16
N ASN A 49 16.74 15.56 -0.46
CA ASN A 49 15.33 15.83 -0.62
C ASN A 49 14.51 14.94 0.32
N SER A 50 13.60 15.55 1.08
CA SER A 50 12.69 14.83 1.96
C SER A 50 11.33 14.65 1.29
N VAL A 51 11.09 13.46 0.73
CA VAL A 51 9.85 13.17 0.00
C VAL A 51 8.69 12.99 0.97
N SER A 52 7.69 13.87 0.84
CA SER A 52 6.42 13.77 1.54
C SER A 52 5.53 12.65 0.99
N TYR A 53 4.53 12.24 1.78
CA TYR A 53 3.54 11.27 1.35
C TYR A 53 2.85 11.65 0.04
N PHE A 54 2.41 12.92 -0.09
CA PHE A 54 1.69 13.39 -1.28
C PHE A 54 2.57 13.34 -2.55
N GLN A 55 3.82 13.76 -2.45
CA GLN A 55 4.78 13.68 -3.57
C GLN A 55 4.97 12.23 -4.01
N GLN A 56 5.14 11.30 -3.07
CA GLN A 56 5.29 9.89 -3.39
C GLN A 56 4.02 9.28 -4.00
N GLN A 57 2.85 9.59 -3.46
CA GLN A 57 1.57 9.13 -4.00
C GLN A 57 1.35 9.63 -5.43
N ASN A 58 1.67 10.89 -5.71
CA ASN A 58 1.48 11.52 -7.01
C ASN A 58 2.40 10.95 -8.11
N ALA A 59 3.49 10.28 -7.74
CA ALA A 59 4.35 9.58 -8.68
C ALA A 59 3.80 8.21 -9.12
N LEU A 60 2.89 7.60 -8.34
CA LEU A 60 2.39 6.24 -8.61
C LEU A 60 1.54 6.09 -9.89
N PRO A 61 0.69 7.06 -10.30
CA PRO A 61 -0.10 6.96 -11.53
C PRO A 61 0.74 6.69 -12.78
N ALA A 62 1.96 7.24 -12.87
CA ALA A 62 2.86 7.03 -14.00
C ALA A 62 3.23 5.55 -14.20
N PHE A 63 3.18 4.73 -13.14
CA PHE A 63 3.46 3.29 -13.23
C PHE A 63 2.28 2.45 -13.71
N LYS A 64 1.09 3.04 -13.89
CA LYS A 64 -0.11 2.31 -14.37
C LYS A 64 -0.23 2.29 -15.88
N GLU A 65 0.43 3.20 -16.58
CA GLU A 65 0.33 3.36 -18.03
C GLU A 65 1.38 2.53 -18.80
N CYS A 66 2.30 1.89 -18.09
CA CYS A 66 3.38 1.05 -18.64
C CYS A 66 3.02 -0.44 -18.65
#